data_AF-A0A953R8H4-F1
#
_entry.id   AF-A0A953R8H4-F1
#
_cell.length_a   1.000
_cell.length_b   1.000
_cell.length_c   1.000
_cell.angle_alpha   90.00
_cell.angle_beta   90.00
_cell.angle_gamma   90.00
#
_symmetry.space_group_name_H-M   'P 1'
#
loop_
_entity.id
_entity.type
_entity.pdbx_description
1 polymer ?
#
loop_
_entity_poly.entity_id
_entity_poly.type
_entity_poly.pdbx_seq_one_letter_code
_entity_poly.pdbx_strand_id
1 'polypeptide(L)'
;MSQVGIAQLQPLSAAGQARKPDDPDRVRDAAQQFEALLIGQILRSVRESGSGWLGSGNDSSSDCATEYAEQHLATTLAQQGGLGLADLISQGLLRDR
;
A
#
# COMPACT_ATOMS: atom_id res chain seq x y z
N MET A 1 -38.44 35.49 0.24
CA MET A 1 -37.78 34.64 1.26
C MET A 1 -38.11 33.20 0.94
N SER A 2 -37.23 32.26 0.62
CA SER A 2 -35.91 32.27 0.00
C SER A 2 -35.86 30.97 -0.82
N GLN A 3 -35.29 31.07 -2.01
CA GLN A 3 -35.14 30.00 -2.99
C GLN A 3 -34.13 28.97 -2.48
N VAL A 4 -34.53 27.70 -2.34
CA VAL A 4 -33.64 26.59 -2.02
C VAL A 4 -32.75 26.32 -3.23
N GLY A 5 -31.47 26.67 -3.12
CA GLY A 5 -30.45 26.37 -4.11
C GLY A 5 -30.14 24.88 -4.13
N ILE A 6 -30.49 24.23 -5.24
CA ILE A 6 -30.03 22.89 -5.61
C ILE A 6 -28.51 22.93 -5.76
N ALA A 7 -27.80 22.30 -4.83
CA ALA A 7 -26.38 22.07 -4.91
C ALA A 7 -26.08 21.24 -6.17
N GLN A 8 -25.45 21.87 -7.15
CA GLN A 8 -24.95 21.22 -8.35
C GLN A 8 -23.88 20.20 -7.93
N LEU A 9 -24.20 18.92 -8.05
CA LEU A 9 -23.21 17.85 -7.98
C LEU A 9 -22.31 17.98 -9.22
N GLN A 10 -21.20 18.70 -9.08
CA GLN A 10 -20.13 18.67 -10.06
C GLN A 10 -19.61 17.22 -10.12
N PRO A 11 -19.64 16.55 -11.28
CA PRO A 11 -18.95 15.29 -11.42
C PRO A 11 -17.46 15.54 -11.16
N LEU A 12 -16.85 14.70 -10.33
CA LEU A 12 -15.40 14.66 -10.15
C LEU A 12 -14.75 14.25 -11.47
N SER A 13 -14.60 15.20 -12.39
CA SER A 13 -13.74 15.09 -13.56
C SER A 13 -12.29 15.27 -13.11
N ALA A 14 -11.79 14.25 -12.42
CA ALA A 14 -10.37 14.11 -12.09
C ALA A 14 -9.97 12.63 -12.00
N ALA A 15 -10.39 11.83 -12.99
CA ALA A 15 -9.71 10.57 -13.29
C ALA A 15 -8.97 10.80 -14.61
N GLY A 16 -7.66 11.00 -14.49
CA GLY A 16 -6.78 11.41 -15.57
C GLY A 16 -6.84 10.48 -16.78
N GLN A 17 -6.50 11.06 -17.93
CA GLN A 17 -6.17 10.36 -19.17
C GLN A 17 -5.62 8.97 -18.92
N ALA A 18 -6.29 7.96 -19.48
CA ALA A 18 -5.82 6.58 -19.51
C ALA A 18 -4.47 6.52 -20.23
N ARG A 19 -3.39 6.72 -19.47
CA ARG A 19 -2.02 6.59 -19.93
C ARG A 19 -1.72 5.09 -20.06
N LYS A 20 -1.09 4.72 -21.18
CA LYS A 20 -0.94 3.34 -21.66
C LYS A 20 -0.57 2.37 -20.52
N PRO A 21 -1.16 1.16 -20.50
CA PRO A 21 -0.92 0.17 -19.45
C PRO A 21 0.56 -0.26 -19.31
N ASP A 22 1.39 0.00 -20.32
CA ASP A 22 2.80 -0.38 -20.37
C ASP A 22 3.81 0.71 -19.95
N ASP A 23 3.34 1.78 -19.32
CA ASP A 23 4.23 2.82 -18.79
C ASP A 23 5.17 2.23 -17.71
N PRO A 24 6.51 2.28 -17.91
CA PRO A 24 7.47 1.61 -17.03
C PRO A 24 7.43 2.13 -15.59
N ASP A 25 7.09 3.41 -15.41
CA ASP A 25 6.93 4.01 -14.08
C ASP A 25 5.71 3.42 -13.36
N ARG A 26 4.61 3.13 -14.08
CA ARG A 26 3.44 2.44 -13.50
C ARG A 26 3.73 0.99 -13.12
N VAL A 27 4.54 0.29 -13.91
CA VAL A 27 4.96 -1.08 -13.58
C VAL A 27 5.77 -1.08 -12.30
N ARG A 28 6.71 -0.13 -12.17
CA ARG A 28 7.53 0.01 -10.97
C ARG A 28 6.70 0.37 -9.74
N ASP A 29 5.80 1.34 -9.86
CA ASP A 29 4.90 1.74 -8.77
C ASP A 29 4.03 0.58 -8.28
N ALA A 30 3.41 -0.17 -9.21
CA ALA A 30 2.64 -1.36 -8.86
C ALA A 30 3.49 -2.46 -8.20
N ALA A 31 4.73 -2.65 -8.68
CA ALA A 31 5.66 -3.62 -8.11
C ALA A 31 6.12 -3.23 -6.69
N GLN A 32 6.33 -1.93 -6.44
CA GLN A 32 6.61 -1.41 -5.09
C GLN A 32 5.41 -1.59 -4.14
N GLN A 33 4.19 -1.34 -4.62
CA GLN A 33 2.98 -1.58 -3.83
C GLN A 33 2.82 -3.07 -3.48
N PHE A 34 3.09 -3.97 -4.42
CA PHE A 34 3.10 -5.41 -4.17
C PHE A 34 4.15 -5.81 -3.12
N GLU A 35 5.37 -5.29 -3.23
CA GLU A 35 6.43 -5.54 -2.25
C GLU A 35 6.03 -5.04 -0.85
N ALA A 36 5.38 -3.88 -0.75
CA ALA A 36 4.86 -3.37 0.53
C ALA A 36 3.83 -4.31 1.16
N LEU A 37 2.90 -4.88 0.37
CA LEU A 37 1.93 -5.86 0.86
C LEU A 37 2.62 -7.13 1.38
N LEU A 38 3.64 -7.60 0.66
CA LEU A 38 4.40 -8.79 1.04
C LEU A 38 5.21 -8.57 2.32
N ILE A 39 5.88 -7.42 2.46
CA ILE A 39 6.58 -7.03 3.69
C ILE A 39 5.58 -6.93 4.85
N GLY A 40 4.41 -6.33 4.62
CA GLY A 40 3.34 -6.26 5.62
C GLY A 40 2.88 -7.65 6.08
N GLN A 41 2.75 -8.61 5.16
CA GLN A 41 2.39 -9.99 5.51
C GLN A 41 3.49 -10.70 6.32
N ILE A 42 4.77 -10.44 6.03
CA ILE A 42 5.90 -10.96 6.80
C ILE A 42 5.88 -10.38 8.22
N LEU A 43 5.76 -9.06 8.36
CA LEU A 43 5.71 -8.39 9.67
C LEU A 43 4.57 -8.94 10.53
N ARG A 44 3.38 -9.08 9.93
CA ARG A 44 2.21 -9.68 10.57
C ARG A 44 2.49 -11.12 11.02
N SER A 45 3.06 -11.95 10.16
CA SER A 45 3.40 -13.34 10.48
C SER A 45 4.41 -13.44 11.64
N VAL A 46 5.41 -12.55 11.67
CA VAL A 46 6.38 -12.47 12.78
C VAL A 46 5.67 -12.07 14.08
N ARG A 47 4.78 -11.08 14.04
CA ARG A 47 3.99 -10.65 15.20
C ARG A 47 3.09 -11.77 15.71
N GLU A 48 2.35 -12.45 14.85
CA GLU A 48 1.49 -13.58 15.22
C GLU A 48 2.29 -14.77 15.77
N SER A 49 3.49 -15.00 15.24
CA SER A 49 4.40 -16.03 15.76
C SER A 49 5.01 -15.66 17.12
N GLY A 50 5.25 -14.36 17.36
CA GLY A 50 5.80 -13.84 18.62
C GLY A 50 4.76 -13.59 19.71
N SER A 51 3.50 -13.31 19.36
CA SER A 51 2.43 -12.98 20.31
C SER A 51 1.92 -14.19 21.08
N GLY A 52 2.28 -15.42 20.68
CA GLY A 52 1.99 -16.64 21.43
C GLY A 52 2.80 -16.79 22.72
N TRP A 53 3.89 -16.02 22.91
CA TRP A 53 4.81 -16.16 24.05
C TRP A 53 4.86 -14.93 24.98
N LEU A 54 4.58 -13.72 24.52
CA LEU A 54 4.96 -12.48 25.24
C LEU A 54 3.85 -11.44 25.49
N GLY A 55 2.64 -11.83 25.94
CA GLY A 55 1.83 -10.88 26.73
C GLY A 55 0.33 -10.93 26.53
N SER A 56 -0.34 -11.56 27.48
CA SER A 56 -1.78 -11.53 27.71
C SER A 56 -2.27 -10.18 28.28
N GLY A 57 -1.93 -9.05 27.63
CA GLY A 57 -2.21 -7.71 28.19
C GLY A 57 -2.50 -6.63 27.17
N ASN A 58 -3.10 -6.99 26.03
CA ASN A 58 -3.15 -6.11 24.87
C ASN A 58 -4.45 -5.28 24.84
N ASP A 59 -4.35 -3.99 25.19
CA ASP A 59 -5.37 -2.99 24.92
C ASP A 59 -5.61 -2.87 23.41
N SER A 60 -6.86 -2.96 22.94
CA SER A 60 -7.21 -2.91 21.51
C SER A 60 -6.70 -1.66 20.78
N SER A 61 -6.43 -0.56 21.51
CA SER A 61 -5.81 0.64 20.94
C SER A 61 -4.33 0.43 20.57
N SER A 62 -3.63 -0.47 21.27
CA SER A 62 -2.24 -0.85 20.99
C SER A 62 -2.16 -1.67 19.71
N ASP A 63 -3.14 -2.54 19.44
CA ASP A 63 -3.24 -3.29 18.18
C ASP A 63 -3.37 -2.35 16.98
N CYS A 64 -4.33 -1.43 17.02
CA CYS A 64 -4.57 -0.50 15.91
C CYS A 64 -3.35 0.40 15.64
N ALA A 65 -2.69 0.89 16.69
CA ALA A 65 -1.48 1.69 16.55
C ALA A 65 -0.33 0.88 15.95
N THR A 66 -0.18 -0.38 16.37
CA THR A 66 0.85 -1.29 15.84
C THR A 66 0.59 -1.60 14.37
N GLU A 67 -0.64 -1.92 13.97
CA GLU A 67 -0.97 -2.22 12.57
C GLU A 67 -0.76 -1.02 11.65
N TYR A 68 -1.09 0.19 12.10
CA TYR A 68 -0.81 1.39 11.32
C TYR A 68 0.69 1.64 11.16
N ALA A 69 1.47 1.45 12.24
CA ALA A 69 2.92 1.55 12.21
C ALA A 69 3.54 0.50 11.26
N GLU A 70 3.05 -0.74 11.29
CA GLU A 70 3.48 -1.82 10.39
C GLU A 70 3.19 -1.50 8.93
N GLN A 71 2.00 -0.99 8.61
CA GLN A 71 1.64 -0.57 7.26
C GLN A 71 2.60 0.52 6.75
N HIS A 72 2.81 1.57 7.55
CA HIS A 72 3.71 2.66 7.19
C HIS A 72 5.16 2.18 7.04
N LEU A 73 5.61 1.30 7.94
CA LEU A 73 6.95 0.70 7.88
C LEU A 73 7.11 -0.13 6.61
N ALA A 74 6.14 -0.98 6.27
CA ALA A 74 6.18 -1.81 5.07
C ALA A 74 6.23 -0.97 3.78
N THR A 75 5.41 0.09 3.70
CA THR A 75 5.46 1.04 2.57
C THR A 75 6.81 1.75 2.49
N THR A 76 7.35 2.22 3.62
CA THR A 76 8.65 2.91 3.66
C THR A 76 9.78 1.98 3.22
N LEU A 77 9.78 0.72 3.69
CA LEU A 77 10.77 -0.27 3.29
C LEU A 77 10.71 -0.55 1.80
N ALA A 78 9.52 -0.79 1.24
CA ALA A 78 9.35 -1.02 -0.21
C ALA A 78 9.79 0.19 -1.06
N GLN A 79 9.50 1.42 -0.62
CA GLN A 79 9.96 2.64 -1.29
C GLN A 79 11.49 2.76 -1.32
N GLN A 80 12.17 2.27 -0.29
CA GLN A 80 13.63 2.22 -0.21
C GLN A 80 14.24 0.99 -0.93
N GLY A 81 13.41 0.16 -1.56
CA GLY A 81 13.85 -1.05 -2.27
C GLY A 81 13.89 -2.31 -1.41
N GLY A 82 13.37 -2.26 -0.18
CA GLY A 82 12.99 -3.39 0.68
C GLY A 82 13.75 -4.70 0.46
N LEU A 83 13.13 -5.60 -0.30
CA LEU A 83 13.63 -6.93 -0.65
C LEU A 83 14.19 -6.98 -2.09
N GLY A 84 14.06 -5.89 -2.85
CA GLY A 84 14.45 -5.78 -4.26
C GLY A 84 13.42 -6.37 -5.23
N LEU A 85 12.24 -6.79 -4.75
CA LEU A 85 11.25 -7.45 -5.59
C LEU A 85 10.64 -6.50 -6.62
N ALA A 86 10.47 -5.24 -6.27
CA ALA A 86 9.94 -4.25 -7.19
C ALA A 86 10.80 -4.08 -8.46
N ASP A 87 12.13 -4.07 -8.27
CA ASP A 87 13.08 -3.97 -9.38
C ASP A 87 13.14 -5.26 -10.18
N LEU A 88 13.09 -6.42 -9.52
CA LEU A 88 13.10 -7.74 -10.17
C LEU A 88 11.86 -7.94 -11.06
N ILE A 89 10.67 -7.59 -10.56
CA ILE A 89 9.40 -7.64 -11.30
C ILE A 89 9.45 -6.67 -12.48
N SER A 90 9.90 -5.43 -12.25
CA SER A 90 10.02 -4.43 -13.31
C SER A 90 10.97 -4.89 -14.42
N GLN A 91 12.12 -5.45 -14.07
CA GLN A 91 13.09 -5.99 -15.02
C GLN A 91 12.55 -7.19 -15.80
N GLY A 92 11.86 -8.12 -15.13
CA GLY A 92 11.24 -9.28 -15.79
C GLY A 92 10.19 -8.86 -16.82
N LEU A 93 9.27 -7.98 -16.42
CA LEU A 93 8.20 -7.48 -17.29
C LEU A 93 8.74 -6.63 -18.45
N LEU A 94 9.83 -5.89 -18.25
CA LEU A 94 10.48 -5.13 -19.33
C LEU A 94 11.26 -6.03 -20.29
N ARG A 95 11.74 -7.19 -19.84
CA ARG A 95 12.53 -8.13 -20.64
C ARG A 95 11.68 -9.07 -21.49
N ASP A 96 10.47 -9.40 -21.03
CA ASP A 96 9.51 -10.22 -21.78
C ASP A 96 8.67 -9.41 -22.80
N ARG A 97 9.04 -8.14 -23.03
CA ARG A 97 8.51 -7.31 -24.14
C ARG A 97 9.44 -7.30 -25.33
#